data_AF-A0A072TEB3-F1
#
_entry.id   AF-A0A072TEB3-F1
#
_cell.length_a   1.000
_cell.length_b   1.000
_cell.length_c   1.000
_cell.angle_alpha   90.00
_cell.angle_beta   90.00
_cell.angle_gamma   90.00
#
_symmetry.space_group_name_H-M   'P 1'
#
loop_
_entity.id
_entity.type
_entity.pdbx_description
1 polymer ?
#
loop_
_entity_poly.entity_id
_entity_poly.type
_entity_poly.pdbx_seq_one_letter_code
_entity_poly.pdbx_strand_id
1 'polypeptide(L)'
;LFFKAGTGKNNIQVHVDKGKVVEISGQWRQQRDSKTNDWRCGHWWKNGYVRRLEMPEDADWKNIQAFIYNDIFLEIKMPKIKKGSDHAQG
;
A
#
# COMPACT_ATOMS: atom_id res chain seq x y z
N LEU A 1 -7.54 3.47 7.39
CA LEU A 1 -7.25 4.54 6.40
C LEU A 1 -7.34 3.92 5.02
N PHE A 2 -8.09 4.52 4.09
CA PHE A 2 -8.25 4.03 2.72
C PHE A 2 -7.73 5.09 1.77
N PHE A 3 -6.63 4.82 1.09
CA PHE A 3 -6.15 5.65 -0.02
C PHE A 3 -6.35 4.89 -1.32
N LYS A 4 -7.07 5.51 -2.26
CA LYS A 4 -7.18 5.04 -3.63
C LYS A 4 -6.54 6.11 -4.51
N ALA A 5 -5.37 5.82 -5.03
CA ALA A 5 -4.67 6.71 -5.94
C ALA A 5 -4.65 6.06 -7.32
N GLY A 6 -5.30 6.71 -8.29
CA GLY A 6 -5.38 6.23 -9.66
C GLY A 6 -6.47 6.94 -10.46
N THR A 7 -6.09 7.92 -11.27
CA THR A 7 -6.85 8.42 -12.43
C THR A 7 -6.29 7.90 -13.76
N GLY A 8 -5.41 6.87 -13.71
CA GLY A 8 -4.68 6.30 -14.86
C GLY A 8 -4.64 4.76 -14.91
N LYS A 9 -3.62 4.19 -15.59
CA LYS A 9 -3.49 2.75 -15.86
C LYS A 9 -3.26 1.88 -14.62
N ASN A 10 -2.82 2.47 -13.51
CA ASN A 10 -2.48 1.76 -12.27
C ASN A 10 -3.45 2.17 -11.15
N ASN A 11 -4.36 1.26 -10.80
CA ASN A 11 -5.27 1.44 -9.66
C ASN A 11 -4.61 0.85 -8.41
N ILE A 12 -3.91 1.68 -7.64
CA ILE A 12 -3.29 1.26 -6.37
C ILE A 12 -4.24 1.61 -5.22
N GLN A 13 -4.43 0.65 -4.32
CA GLN A 13 -5.19 0.80 -3.09
C GLN A 13 -4.27 0.53 -1.90
N VAL A 14 -4.31 1.42 -0.92
CA VAL A 14 -3.61 1.25 0.36
C VAL A 14 -4.65 1.25 1.46
N HIS A 15 -4.68 0.17 2.24
CA HIS A 15 -5.56 -0.03 3.37
C HIS A 15 -4.76 -0.29 4.64
N VAL A 16 -5.21 0.28 5.76
CA VAL A 16 -4.62 0.05 7.09
C VAL A 16 -5.64 -0.70 7.95
N ASP A 17 -5.36 -1.96 8.26
CA ASP A 17 -6.21 -2.80 9.12
C ASP A 17 -5.87 -2.58 10.59
N LYS A 18 -6.70 -1.79 11.27
CA LYS A 18 -6.68 -1.56 12.73
C LYS A 18 -5.28 -1.24 13.30
N GLY A 19 -4.41 -0.62 12.49
CA GLY A 19 -3.04 -0.28 12.89
C GLY A 19 -2.06 -1.46 12.96
N LYS A 20 -2.44 -2.66 12.51
CA LYS A 20 -1.57 -3.85 12.52
C LYS A 20 -0.90 -4.12 11.18
N VAL A 21 -1.64 -3.93 10.09
CA VAL A 21 -1.16 -4.28 8.74
C VAL A 21 -1.48 -3.15 7.77
N VAL A 22 -0.49 -2.80 6.95
CA VAL A 22 -0.69 -2.03 5.72
C VAL A 22 -0.81 -3.02 4.56
N GLU A 23 -1.97 -3.03 3.93
CA GLU A 23 -2.23 -3.77 2.72
C GLU A 23 -2.11 -2.85 1.51
N ILE A 24 -1.30 -3.25 0.55
CA ILE A 24 -1.11 -2.58 -0.73
C ILE A 24 -1.63 -3.53 -1.80
N SER A 25 -2.66 -3.12 -2.53
CA SER A 25 -3.26 -3.94 -3.58
C SER A 25 -3.42 -3.16 -4.88
N GLY A 26 -3.43 -3.87 -6.00
CA GLY A 26 -3.64 -3.25 -7.29
C GLY A 26 -3.82 -4.27 -8.41
N GLN A 27 -4.45 -3.83 -9.50
CA GLN A 27 -4.54 -4.61 -10.73
C GLN A 27 -3.47 -4.12 -11.72
N TRP A 28 -2.69 -5.04 -12.27
CA TRP A 28 -1.79 -4.75 -13.38
C TRP A 28 -2.55 -4.89 -14.70
N ARG A 29 -3.19 -3.82 -15.20
CA ARG A 29 -3.88 -3.89 -16.49
C ARG A 29 -2.90 -3.60 -17.63
N GLN A 30 -2.43 -4.66 -18.30
CA GLN A 30 -2.00 -4.53 -19.69
C GLN A 30 -3.24 -4.35 -20.57
N GLN A 31 -3.22 -3.28 -21.34
CA GLN A 31 -4.19 -2.95 -22.36
C GLN A 31 -4.34 -4.13 -23.34
N ARG A 32 -5.56 -4.69 -23.43
CA ARG A 32 -6.08 -5.58 -24.50
C ARG A 32 -5.11 -6.64 -25.04
N ASP A 33 -5.06 -7.81 -24.40
CA ASP A 33 -4.79 -9.06 -25.12
C ASP A 33 -6.10 -9.85 -25.20
N SER A 34 -6.74 -9.78 -26.37
CA SER A 34 -8.04 -10.37 -26.70
C SER A 34 -7.96 -11.87 -27.07
N LYS A 35 -6.92 -12.59 -26.63
CA LYS A 35 -6.76 -14.01 -26.95
C LYS A 35 -6.63 -14.83 -25.68
N THR A 36 -7.75 -15.45 -25.31
CA THR A 36 -7.86 -16.67 -24.47
C THR A 36 -6.73 -16.85 -23.46
N ASN A 37 -6.84 -16.16 -22.31
CA ASN A 37 -5.96 -16.33 -21.17
C ASN A 37 -6.24 -17.69 -20.51
N ASP A 38 -5.49 -18.73 -20.87
CA ASP A 38 -5.36 -19.90 -20.00
C ASP A 38 -4.63 -19.44 -18.73
N TRP A 39 -5.34 -19.43 -17.59
CA TRP A 39 -4.79 -19.01 -16.30
C TRP A 39 -3.61 -19.87 -15.85
N ARG A 40 -3.45 -21.07 -16.45
CA ARG A 40 -2.31 -21.98 -16.23
C ARG A 40 -1.06 -21.59 -17.00
N CYS A 41 -1.20 -20.80 -18.07
CA CYS A 41 -0.10 -20.34 -18.92
C CYS A 41 0.17 -18.83 -18.78
N GLY A 42 -0.70 -18.11 -18.09
CA GLY A 42 -0.50 -16.71 -17.76
C GLY A 42 0.50 -16.51 -16.61
N HIS A 43 1.32 -15.49 -16.71
CA HIS A 43 2.09 -14.99 -15.57
C HIS A 43 1.12 -14.59 -14.44
N TRP A 44 1.18 -15.27 -13.29
CA TRP A 44 0.23 -15.08 -12.18
C TRP A 44 0.12 -13.63 -11.68
N TRP A 45 1.20 -12.85 -11.81
CA TRP A 45 1.24 -11.43 -11.48
C TRP A 45 0.44 -10.52 -12.43
N LYS A 46 -0.06 -11.02 -13.56
CA LYS A 46 -0.92 -10.26 -14.49
C LYS A 46 -2.32 -9.98 -13.94
N ASN A 47 -2.78 -10.78 -12.97
CA ASN A 47 -4.12 -10.61 -12.39
C ASN A 47 -4.17 -9.53 -11.30
N GLY A 48 -3.01 -9.11 -10.80
CA GLY A 48 -2.87 -8.11 -9.75
C GLY A 48 -1.84 -8.51 -8.71
N TYR A 49 -1.72 -7.69 -7.68
CA TYR A 49 -0.83 -7.92 -6.56
C TYR A 49 -1.50 -7.53 -5.25
N VAL A 50 -1.09 -8.22 -4.19
CA VAL A 50 -1.35 -7.85 -2.80
C VAL A 50 -0.03 -7.99 -2.04
N ARG A 51 0.32 -6.96 -1.27
CA ARG A 51 1.43 -6.95 -0.33
C ARG A 51 0.91 -6.53 1.04
N ARG A 52 1.33 -7.24 2.08
CA ARG A 52 0.96 -6.96 3.47
C ARG A 52 2.23 -6.71 4.25
N LEU A 53 2.27 -5.56 4.93
CA LEU A 53 3.38 -5.12 5.77
C LEU A 53 2.86 -5.00 7.20
N GLU A 54 3.51 -5.69 8.14
CA GLU A 54 3.21 -5.51 9.56
C GLU A 54 3.70 -4.14 10.02
N MET A 55 2.86 -3.48 10.81
CA MET A 55 3.16 -2.16 11.35
C MET A 55 4.09 -2.29 12.55
N PRO A 56 5.09 -1.41 12.67
CA PRO A 56 5.83 -1.25 13.92
C PRO A 56 4.89 -0.88 15.08
N GLU A 57 5.19 -1.36 16.29
CA GLU A 57 4.40 -1.07 17.49
C GLU A 57 4.32 0.42 17.81
N ASP A 58 5.37 1.17 17.48
CA ASP A 58 5.48 2.61 17.72
C ASP A 58 4.95 3.46 16.56
N ALA A 59 4.26 2.87 15.58
CA ALA A 59 3.75 3.61 14.44
C ALA A 59 2.46 4.36 14.76
N ASP A 60 2.43 5.65 14.41
CA ASP A 60 1.22 6.47 14.45
C ASP A 60 0.38 6.22 13.20
N TRP A 61 -0.35 5.10 13.22
CA TRP A 61 -1.14 4.63 12.09
C TRP A 61 -2.25 5.60 11.64
N LYS A 62 -2.64 6.54 12.52
CA LYS A 62 -3.66 7.55 12.20
C LYS A 62 -3.12 8.63 11.26
N ASN A 63 -1.80 8.86 11.27
CA ASN A 63 -1.12 9.90 10.51
C ASN A 63 -0.27 9.34 9.35
N ILE A 64 -0.56 8.13 8.88
CA ILE A 64 0.09 7.55 7.70
C ILE A 64 -0.28 8.37 6.46
N GLN A 65 0.71 8.57 5.59
CA GLN A 65 0.53 9.22 4.29
C GLN A 65 1.03 8.30 3.18
N ALA A 66 0.37 8.35 2.03
CA ALA A 66 0.77 7.61 0.83
C ALA A 66 0.84 8.57 -0.36
N PHE A 67 1.91 8.46 -1.14
CA PHE A 67 2.17 9.28 -2.32
C PHE A 67 2.52 8.39 -3.51
N ILE A 68 2.05 8.76 -4.70
CA ILE A 68 2.42 8.10 -5.95
C ILE A 68 3.15 9.10 -6.82
N TYR A 69 4.31 8.69 -7.31
CA TYR A 69 5.13 9.47 -8.24
C TYR A 69 5.18 8.78 -9.60
N ASN A 70 4.86 9.52 -10.66
CA ASN A 70 4.91 9.08 -12.05
C ASN A 70 4.17 7.73 -12.31
N ASP A 71 3.09 7.46 -11.58
CA ASP A 71 2.30 6.21 -11.61
C ASP A 71 3.07 4.89 -11.33
N ILE A 72 4.36 4.97 -10.95
CA ILE A 72 5.25 3.80 -10.80
C ILE A 72 5.74 3.66 -9.36
N PHE A 73 6.08 4.75 -8.69
CA PHE A 73 6.69 4.72 -7.36
C PHE A 73 5.68 5.05 -6.28
N LEU A 74 5.39 4.09 -5.40
CA LEU A 74 4.54 4.27 -4.22
C LEU A 74 5.43 4.52 -3.00
N GLU A 75 5.30 5.70 -2.40
CA GLU A 75 5.91 6.05 -1.12
C GLU A 75 4.85 5.99 0.00
N ILE A 76 5.17 5.32 1.11
CA ILE A 76 4.31 5.29 2.30
C ILE A 76 5.12 5.82 3.48
N LYS A 77 4.65 6.92 4.09
CA LYS A 77 5.26 7.54 5.27
C LYS A 77 4.48 7.15 6.51
N MET A 78 5.19 6.60 7.49
CA MET A 78 4.64 6.13 8.76
C MET A 78 5.36 6.86 9.91
N PRO A 79 4.76 7.93 10.46
CA PRO A 79 5.32 8.60 11.63
C PRO A 79 5.36 7.67 12.84
N LYS A 80 6.28 7.94 13.76
CA LYS A 80 6.33 7.27 15.06
C LYS A 80 5.54 8.06 16.10
N ILE A 81 4.88 7.35 17.02
CA ILE A 81 4.25 7.93 18.20
C ILE A 81 5.36 8.55 19.06
N LYS A 82 5.24 9.86 19.35
CA LYS A 82 6.16 10.51 20.29
C LYS A 82 5.89 9.95 21.69
N LYS A 83 6.84 9.19 22.24
CA LYS A 83 6.87 8.95 23.69
C LYS A 83 7.19 10.28 24.35
N GLY A 84 6.39 10.68 25.35
CA GLY A 84 6.69 11.88 26.14
C GLY A 84 8.13 11.79 26.63
N SER A 85 8.90 12.85 26.46
CA SER A 85 10.18 12.98 27.14
C SER A 85 9.87 12.98 28.63
N ASP A 86 10.14 11.86 29.31
CA ASP A 86 10.22 11.80 30.76
C ASP A 86 11.41 12.66 31.17
N HIS A 87 11.19 13.98 31.19
CA HIS A 87 12.11 14.89 31.85
C HIS A 87 11.91 14.65 33.35
N ALA A 88 12.75 13.77 33.89
CA ALA A 88 12.87 13.53 35.31
C ALA A 88 13.07 14.87 36.03
N GLN A 89 12.05 15.30 36.77
CA GLN A 89 12.23 16.15 37.94
C GLN A 89 12.37 15.21 39.13
N GLY A 90 13.59 15.14 39.67
CA GLY A 90 13.96 14.50 40.91
C GLY A 90 15.25 15.16 41.39
#